data_AF-A0AAN6S3Z5-F1
#
_entry.id   AF-A0AAN6S3Z5-F1
#
_cell.length_a   1.000
_cell.length_b   1.000
_cell.length_c   1.000
_cell.angle_alpha   90.00
_cell.angle_beta   90.00
_cell.angle_gamma   90.00
#
_symmetry.space_group_name_H-M   'P 1'
#
loop_
_entity.id
_entity.type
_entity.pdbx_description
1 polymer ?
#
loop_
_entity_poly.entity_id
_entity_poly.type
_entity_poly.pdbx_seq_one_letter_code
_entity_poly.pdbx_strand_id
1 'polypeptide(L)'
;RVRKIDRPTIEALEHTAPGACEGDSKALYNKLRSGEIFAAFSERERQVTWRRVLAASVDCLIPSLSTLFEDVKYIEGPLEALKRLVPPYRKDTISSELLGAYKDINQESDQAELNMRQAWMCAMRNSTDIPPPRRKKENVRRANPAFKESARALYEFASVLFRLGFNTDEIRDATQPSP
;
A
#
# COMPACT_ATOMS: atom_id res chain seq x y z
N ARG A 1 -3.01 -15.90 16.06
CA ARG A 1 -3.57 -14.74 16.81
C ARG A 1 -4.70 -14.06 16.03
N VAL A 2 -4.51 -13.68 14.76
CA VAL A 2 -5.58 -13.09 13.92
C VAL A 2 -6.84 -13.95 13.84
N ARG A 3 -6.71 -15.29 13.81
CA ARG A 3 -7.83 -16.24 13.76
C ARG A 3 -8.83 -16.17 14.94
N LYS A 4 -8.50 -15.50 16.05
CA LYS A 4 -9.42 -15.34 17.20
C LYS A 4 -10.27 -14.05 17.11
N ILE A 5 -9.96 -13.15 16.18
CA ILE A 5 -10.67 -11.88 16.02
C ILE A 5 -11.82 -12.11 15.05
N ASP A 6 -13.03 -11.77 15.48
CA ASP A 6 -14.25 -11.86 14.69
C ASP A 6 -14.62 -10.51 14.06
N ARG A 7 -15.54 -10.56 13.10
CA ARG A 7 -16.03 -9.38 12.38
C ARG A 7 -16.71 -8.35 13.29
N PRO A 8 -17.61 -8.72 14.23
CA PRO A 8 -18.21 -7.75 15.15
C PRO A 8 -17.17 -6.99 16.00
N THR A 9 -16.10 -7.66 16.42
CA THR A 9 -14.98 -7.01 17.11
C THR A 9 -14.30 -5.95 16.24
N ILE A 10 -14.10 -6.24 14.94
CA ILE A 10 -13.50 -5.28 14.00
C ILE A 10 -14.42 -4.08 13.80
N GLU A 11 -15.71 -4.32 13.52
CA GLU A 11 -16.72 -3.28 13.28
C GLU A 11 -16.93 -2.37 14.50
N ALA A 12 -16.78 -2.92 15.71
CA ALA A 12 -16.85 -2.12 16.94
C ALA A 12 -15.61 -1.23 17.13
N LEU A 13 -14.43 -1.66 16.66
CA LEU A 13 -13.17 -0.95 16.88
C LEU A 13 -12.88 0.08 15.79
N GLU A 14 -13.20 -0.20 14.54
CA GLU A 14 -12.92 0.74 13.45
C GLU A 14 -13.61 2.09 13.66
N HIS A 15 -12.94 3.16 13.23
CA HIS A 15 -13.39 4.55 13.41
C HIS A 15 -13.47 5.03 14.88
N THR A 16 -12.86 4.33 15.82
CA THR A 16 -12.71 4.78 17.22
C THR A 16 -11.26 5.14 17.53
N ALA A 17 -11.04 5.96 18.55
CA ALA A 17 -9.70 6.27 19.08
C ALA A 17 -9.64 6.14 20.61
N PRO A 18 -9.81 4.94 21.19
CA PRO A 18 -9.91 4.75 22.64
C PRO A 18 -8.64 5.14 23.42
N GLY A 19 -7.48 5.26 22.75
CA GLY A 19 -6.26 5.81 23.34
C GLY A 19 -6.27 7.33 23.50
N ALA A 20 -7.01 8.04 22.65
CA ALA A 20 -7.10 9.51 22.62
C ALA A 20 -8.44 10.05 23.17
N CYS A 21 -9.51 9.25 23.08
CA CYS A 21 -10.88 9.62 23.39
C CYS A 21 -11.42 8.78 24.56
N GLU A 22 -11.67 9.43 25.69
CA GLU A 22 -12.22 8.77 26.89
C GLU A 22 -13.60 8.14 26.63
N GLY A 23 -14.44 8.80 25.81
CA GLY A 23 -15.75 8.29 25.44
C GLY A 23 -15.68 6.93 24.74
N ASP A 24 -14.84 6.83 23.71
CA ASP A 24 -14.58 5.58 22.98
C ASP A 24 -13.99 4.52 23.90
N SER A 25 -13.02 4.92 24.74
CA SER A 25 -12.36 4.04 25.70
C SER A 25 -13.38 3.39 26.64
N LYS A 26 -14.27 4.20 27.23
CA LYS A 26 -15.30 3.72 28.15
C LYS A 26 -16.33 2.83 27.45
N ALA A 27 -16.80 3.23 26.26
CA ALA A 27 -17.77 2.46 25.49
C ALA A 27 -17.21 1.07 25.11
N LEU A 28 -15.97 1.02 24.59
CA LEU A 28 -15.32 -0.22 24.18
C LEU A 28 -14.91 -1.10 25.36
N TYR A 29 -14.45 -0.50 26.47
CA TYR A 29 -14.10 -1.29 27.65
C TYR A 29 -15.31 -2.00 28.26
N ASN A 30 -16.48 -1.37 28.25
CA ASN A 30 -17.72 -2.02 28.66
C ASN A 30 -18.05 -3.24 27.78
N LYS A 31 -17.91 -3.11 26.46
CA LYS A 31 -18.07 -4.21 25.50
C LYS A 31 -17.05 -5.33 25.70
N LEU A 32 -15.81 -4.98 26.05
CA LEU A 32 -14.74 -5.94 26.34
C LEU A 32 -15.04 -6.75 27.62
N ARG A 33 -15.59 -6.08 28.64
CA ARG A 33 -16.01 -6.70 29.91
C ARG A 33 -17.22 -7.60 29.75
N SER A 34 -18.22 -7.19 28.96
CA SER A 34 -19.39 -8.03 28.65
C SER A 34 -19.05 -9.21 27.73
N GLY A 35 -17.90 -9.15 27.06
CA GLY A 35 -17.46 -10.18 26.10
C GLY A 35 -18.10 -10.06 24.73
N GLU A 36 -18.73 -8.92 24.43
CA GLU A 36 -19.22 -8.58 23.09
C GLU A 36 -18.09 -8.43 22.07
N ILE A 37 -16.92 -7.96 22.52
CA ILE A 37 -15.71 -7.90 21.69
C ILE A 37 -14.60 -8.78 22.26
N PHE A 38 -13.77 -9.33 21.37
CA PHE A 38 -12.73 -10.31 21.71
C PHE A 38 -13.29 -11.53 22.46
N ALA A 39 -14.47 -12.02 22.06
CA ALA A 39 -15.17 -13.11 22.74
C ALA A 39 -14.29 -14.37 22.92
N ALA A 40 -13.53 -14.75 21.88
CA ALA A 40 -12.65 -15.92 21.87
C ALA A 40 -11.33 -15.75 22.67
N PHE A 41 -11.11 -14.61 23.31
CA PHE A 41 -9.93 -14.33 24.14
C PHE A 41 -10.27 -14.57 25.61
N SER A 42 -9.33 -15.18 26.34
CA SER A 42 -9.39 -15.23 27.81
C SER A 42 -9.28 -13.83 28.42
N GLU A 43 -9.73 -13.66 29.66
CA GLU A 43 -9.67 -12.36 30.35
C GLU A 43 -8.25 -11.76 30.36
N ARG A 44 -7.23 -12.56 30.66
CA ARG A 44 -5.82 -12.13 30.59
C ARG A 44 -5.43 -11.66 29.19
N GLU A 45 -5.81 -12.39 28.15
CA GLU A 45 -5.51 -12.00 26.77
C GLU A 45 -6.27 -10.72 26.37
N ARG A 46 -7.52 -10.54 26.84
CA ARG A 46 -8.29 -9.31 26.60
C ARG A 46 -7.61 -8.10 27.23
N GLN A 47 -7.13 -8.19 28.48
CA GLN A 47 -6.42 -7.09 29.12
C GLN A 47 -5.11 -6.72 28.40
N VAL A 48 -4.36 -7.73 27.92
CA VAL A 48 -3.15 -7.49 27.11
C VAL A 48 -3.50 -6.83 25.78
N THR A 49 -4.56 -7.31 25.12
CA THR A 49 -5.01 -6.77 23.83
C THR A 49 -5.55 -5.35 23.97
N TRP A 50 -6.30 -5.07 25.03
CA TRP A 50 -6.82 -3.74 25.34
C TRP A 50 -5.72 -2.70 25.44
N ARG A 51 -4.63 -2.99 26.18
CA ARG A 51 -3.48 -2.08 26.27
C ARG A 51 -2.86 -1.77 24.90
N ARG A 52 -2.86 -2.74 23.98
CA ARG A 52 -2.35 -2.54 22.61
C ARG A 52 -3.29 -1.70 21.77
N VAL A 53 -4.61 -1.90 21.91
CA VAL A 53 -5.63 -1.08 21.25
C VAL A 53 -5.51 0.38 21.68
N LEU A 54 -5.37 0.63 22.99
CA LEU A 54 -5.13 1.97 23.51
C LEU A 54 -3.85 2.58 22.95
N ALA A 55 -2.72 1.86 23.05
CA ALA A 55 -1.43 2.36 22.56
C ALA A 55 -1.42 2.65 21.05
N ALA A 56 -2.14 1.85 20.25
CA ALA A 56 -2.22 2.03 18.81
C ALA A 56 -3.20 3.14 18.36
N SER A 57 -3.92 3.78 19.29
CA SER A 57 -4.95 4.78 18.99
C SER A 57 -4.81 6.05 19.83
N VAL A 58 -3.58 6.36 20.26
CA VAL A 58 -3.26 7.57 21.05
C VAL A 58 -3.31 8.83 20.19
N ASP A 59 -2.96 8.73 18.92
CA ASP A 59 -2.81 9.84 17.97
C ASP A 59 -3.55 9.62 16.65
N CYS A 60 -4.28 8.50 16.52
CA CYS A 60 -5.02 8.16 15.32
C CYS A 60 -6.27 7.34 15.62
N LEU A 61 -7.21 7.36 14.69
CA LEU A 61 -8.34 6.45 14.67
C LEU A 61 -7.86 5.05 14.28
N ILE A 62 -8.51 4.03 14.84
CA ILE A 62 -8.36 2.66 14.36
C ILE A 62 -8.91 2.62 12.92
N PRO A 63 -8.08 2.27 11.92
CA PRO A 63 -8.48 2.30 10.53
C PRO A 63 -9.53 1.22 10.22
N SER A 64 -10.39 1.49 9.25
CA SER A 64 -11.36 0.50 8.77
C SER A 64 -10.74 -0.47 7.78
N LEU A 65 -11.05 -1.75 7.95
CA LEU A 65 -10.66 -2.79 7.00
C LEU A 65 -11.37 -2.63 5.66
N SER A 66 -12.62 -2.15 5.67
CA SER A 66 -13.38 -1.86 4.45
C SER A 66 -12.70 -0.75 3.65
N THR A 67 -12.41 0.38 4.31
CA THR A 67 -11.71 1.51 3.69
C THR A 67 -10.33 1.09 3.19
N LEU A 68 -9.58 0.28 3.94
CA LEU A 68 -8.30 -0.26 3.48
C LEU A 68 -8.44 -1.01 2.13
N PHE A 69 -9.46 -1.85 1.98
CA PHE A 69 -9.67 -2.58 0.72
C PHE A 69 -10.12 -1.66 -0.43
N GLU A 70 -10.79 -0.55 -0.14
CA GLU A 70 -11.09 0.49 -1.13
C GLU A 70 -9.83 1.26 -1.51
N ASP A 71 -8.98 1.62 -0.54
CA ASP A 71 -7.72 2.33 -0.75
C ASP A 71 -6.74 1.49 -1.60
N VAL A 72 -6.75 0.16 -1.44
CA VAL A 72 -5.96 -0.75 -2.29
C VAL A 72 -6.29 -0.59 -3.77
N LYS A 73 -7.54 -0.24 -4.14
CA LYS A 73 -7.93 -0.01 -5.54
C LYS A 73 -7.21 1.17 -6.18
N TYR A 74 -6.71 2.11 -5.37
CA TYR A 74 -5.90 3.23 -5.82
C TYR A 74 -4.43 2.86 -6.00
N ILE A 75 -3.97 1.75 -5.42
CA ILE A 75 -2.59 1.26 -5.53
C ILE A 75 -2.41 0.36 -6.76
N GLU A 76 -3.47 -0.33 -7.19
CA GLU A 76 -3.38 -1.27 -8.30
C GLU A 76 -2.95 -0.63 -9.63
N GLY A 77 -3.49 0.54 -10.00
CA GLY A 77 -3.06 1.27 -11.21
C GLY A 77 -1.57 1.65 -11.18
N PRO A 78 -1.10 2.34 -10.13
CA PRO A 78 0.31 2.69 -9.93
C PRO A 78 1.25 1.48 -9.91
N LEU A 79 0.82 0.38 -9.26
CA LEU A 79 1.58 -0.88 -9.26
C LEU A 79 1.77 -1.41 -10.68
N GLU A 80 0.73 -1.40 -11.49
CA GLU A 80 0.81 -1.84 -12.88
C GLU A 80 1.68 -0.93 -13.76
N ALA A 81 1.64 0.39 -13.52
CA ALA A 81 2.54 1.33 -14.18
C ALA A 81 4.01 1.04 -13.83
N LEU A 82 4.32 0.75 -12.56
CA LEU A 82 5.66 0.35 -12.12
C LEU A 82 6.09 -0.98 -12.76
N LYS A 83 5.24 -2.02 -12.73
CA LYS A 83 5.53 -3.32 -13.35
C LYS A 83 5.82 -3.24 -14.85
N ARG A 84 5.32 -2.21 -15.54
CA ARG A 84 5.60 -2.00 -16.96
C ARG A 84 7.07 -1.65 -17.22
N LEU A 85 7.70 -0.90 -16.32
CA LEU A 85 9.08 -0.43 -16.46
C LEU A 85 10.06 -1.23 -15.58
N VAL A 86 9.55 -1.88 -14.54
CA VAL A 86 10.32 -2.70 -13.60
C VAL A 86 9.59 -4.02 -13.45
N PRO A 87 9.67 -4.91 -14.46
CA PRO A 87 8.88 -6.13 -14.47
C PRO A 87 9.40 -7.12 -13.41
N PRO A 88 8.52 -7.62 -12.52
CA PRO A 88 8.94 -8.54 -11.48
C PRO A 88 9.27 -9.92 -12.05
N TYR A 89 10.34 -10.54 -11.54
CA TYR A 89 10.53 -11.98 -11.72
C TYR A 89 9.48 -12.77 -10.91
N ARG A 90 9.13 -13.99 -11.35
CA ARG A 90 7.88 -14.73 -10.99
C ARG A 90 7.57 -14.91 -9.49
N LYS A 91 8.52 -14.63 -8.58
CA LYS A 91 8.35 -14.76 -7.12
C LYS A 91 8.72 -13.51 -6.33
N ASP A 92 9.18 -12.46 -6.99
CA ASP A 92 9.71 -11.29 -6.32
C ASP A 92 8.63 -10.22 -6.10
N THR A 93 8.81 -9.46 -5.02
CA THR A 93 7.96 -8.30 -4.75
C THR A 93 8.41 -7.13 -5.61
N ILE A 94 7.50 -6.20 -5.93
CA ILE A 94 7.89 -5.01 -6.69
C ILE A 94 8.94 -4.18 -5.94
N SER A 95 8.96 -4.21 -4.61
CA SER A 95 9.99 -3.57 -3.80
C SER A 95 11.36 -4.23 -3.99
N SER A 96 11.42 -5.56 -4.04
CA SER A 96 12.66 -6.30 -4.33
C SER A 96 13.15 -6.01 -5.75
N GLU A 97 12.24 -5.95 -6.72
CA GLU A 97 12.59 -5.67 -8.11
C GLU A 97 13.08 -4.22 -8.28
N LEU A 98 12.41 -3.25 -7.64
CA LEU A 98 12.87 -1.86 -7.62
C LEU A 98 14.25 -1.72 -6.97
N LEU A 99 14.51 -2.47 -5.89
CA LEU A 99 15.82 -2.49 -5.26
C LEU A 99 16.89 -3.07 -6.19
N GLY A 100 16.59 -4.18 -6.87
CA GLY A 100 17.50 -4.78 -7.84
C GLY A 100 17.74 -3.90 -9.07
N ALA A 101 16.74 -3.10 -9.47
CA ALA A 101 16.86 -2.13 -10.55
C ALA A 101 17.66 -0.88 -10.15
N TYR A 102 17.86 -0.62 -8.86
CA TYR A 102 18.58 0.55 -8.36
C TYR A 102 20.11 0.38 -8.53
N LYS A 103 20.73 1.20 -9.38
CA LYS A 103 22.17 1.07 -9.75
C LYS A 103 23.01 2.30 -9.40
N ASP A 104 22.58 3.09 -8.42
CA ASP A 104 23.32 4.28 -8.02
C ASP A 104 24.68 3.95 -7.38
N ILE A 105 25.67 4.81 -7.64
CA ILE A 105 27.11 4.61 -7.41
C ILE A 105 27.45 4.55 -5.91
N ASN A 106 26.57 5.08 -5.05
CA ASN A 106 26.82 5.21 -3.61
C ASN A 106 25.99 4.27 -2.72
N GLN A 107 25.06 3.48 -3.27
CA GLN A 107 24.22 2.48 -2.56
C GLN A 107 23.87 2.81 -1.08
N GLU A 108 23.55 4.07 -0.78
CA GLU A 108 23.06 4.43 0.54
C GLU A 108 21.64 3.90 0.67
N SER A 109 21.42 2.99 1.62
CA SER A 109 20.11 2.33 1.86
C SER A 109 18.97 3.34 1.97
N ASP A 110 19.23 4.49 2.60
CA ASP A 110 18.24 5.54 2.82
C ASP A 110 17.85 6.24 1.50
N GLN A 111 18.81 6.45 0.59
CA GLN A 111 18.56 7.08 -0.70
C GLN A 111 17.77 6.16 -1.63
N ALA A 112 18.05 4.86 -1.60
CA ALA A 112 17.28 3.86 -2.35
C ALA A 112 15.81 3.84 -1.90
N GLU A 113 15.56 3.87 -0.59
CA GLU A 113 14.19 3.90 -0.05
C GLU A 113 13.45 5.20 -0.42
N LEU A 114 14.12 6.36 -0.32
CA LEU A 114 13.55 7.64 -0.74
C LEU A 114 13.19 7.63 -2.23
N ASN A 115 14.08 7.13 -3.08
CA ASN A 115 13.86 7.05 -4.52
C ASN A 115 12.74 6.06 -4.88
N MET A 116 12.58 4.96 -4.13
CA MET A 116 11.42 4.07 -4.27
C MET A 116 10.11 4.78 -3.94
N ARG A 117 10.07 5.55 -2.84
CA ARG A 117 8.87 6.33 -2.47
C ARG A 117 8.54 7.36 -3.56
N GLN A 118 9.56 8.01 -4.15
CA GLN A 118 9.37 8.94 -5.26
C GLN A 118 8.87 8.25 -6.55
N ALA A 119 9.37 7.05 -6.85
CA ALA A 119 8.86 6.23 -7.95
C ALA A 119 7.37 5.91 -7.78
N TRP A 120 6.96 5.51 -6.56
CA TRP A 120 5.56 5.27 -6.22
C TRP A 120 4.69 6.53 -6.35
N MET A 121 5.16 7.68 -5.86
CA MET A 121 4.42 8.95 -6.00
C MET A 121 4.24 9.35 -7.48
N CYS A 122 5.28 9.15 -8.30
CA CYS A 122 5.21 9.42 -9.74
C CYS A 122 4.22 8.47 -10.43
N ALA A 123 4.25 7.18 -10.09
CA ALA A 123 3.30 6.19 -10.57
C ALA A 123 1.86 6.55 -10.16
N MET A 124 1.64 6.96 -8.91
CA MET A 124 0.33 7.43 -8.43
C MET A 124 -0.20 8.58 -9.27
N ARG A 125 0.65 9.55 -9.61
CA ARG A 125 0.28 10.72 -10.41
C ARG A 125 -0.09 10.38 -11.86
N ASN A 126 0.61 9.42 -12.46
CA ASN A 126 0.56 9.17 -13.90
C ASN A 126 -0.16 7.85 -14.29
N SER A 127 -0.62 7.06 -13.31
CA SER A 127 -1.17 5.71 -13.52
C SER A 127 -2.40 5.63 -14.43
N THR A 128 -3.17 6.71 -14.59
CA THR A 128 -4.31 6.76 -15.51
C THR A 128 -3.89 6.82 -16.98
N ASP A 129 -2.68 7.33 -17.24
CA ASP A 129 -2.13 7.56 -18.59
C ASP A 129 -1.15 6.45 -19.02
N ILE A 130 -0.71 5.62 -18.08
CA ILE A 130 0.24 4.53 -18.28
C ILE A 130 -0.48 3.19 -18.08
N PRO A 131 -0.90 2.50 -19.16
CA PRO A 131 -1.62 1.25 -19.02
C PRO A 131 -0.71 0.11 -18.54
N PRO A 132 -1.27 -0.91 -17.86
CA PRO A 132 -0.57 -2.15 -17.51
C PRO A 132 0.10 -2.78 -18.74
N PRO A 133 1.13 -3.62 -18.55
CA PRO A 133 1.64 -4.46 -19.63
C PRO A 133 0.51 -5.30 -20.24
N ARG A 134 0.49 -5.45 -21.57
CA ARG A 134 -0.60 -6.08 -22.35
C ARG A 134 -0.84 -7.58 -22.05
N ARG A 135 -0.19 -8.15 -21.03
CA ARG A 135 -0.20 -9.58 -20.72
C ARG A 135 -0.75 -9.84 -19.31
N LYS A 136 -2.07 -9.82 -19.20
CA LYS A 136 -2.95 -10.79 -18.52
C LYS A 136 -4.34 -10.18 -18.37
N LYS A 137 -5.38 -10.98 -18.56
CA LYS A 137 -6.76 -10.67 -18.14
C LYS A 137 -6.81 -10.72 -16.61
N GLU A 138 -6.11 -9.83 -15.94
CA GLU A 138 -6.21 -9.69 -14.50
C GLU A 138 -7.38 -8.74 -14.24
N ASN A 139 -8.34 -9.18 -13.42
CA ASN A 139 -9.48 -8.37 -13.01
C ASN A 139 -8.99 -7.31 -12.02
N VAL A 140 -8.26 -6.31 -12.52
CA VAL A 140 -7.71 -5.22 -11.72
C VAL A 140 -8.88 -4.34 -11.26
N ARG A 141 -9.13 -4.32 -9.94
CA ARG A 141 -10.15 -3.49 -9.29
C ARG A 141 -9.61 -2.07 -9.18
N ARG A 142 -9.90 -1.24 -10.18
CA ARG A 142 -9.40 0.14 -10.24
C ARG A 142 -10.46 1.13 -9.80
N ALA A 143 -10.03 2.17 -9.07
CA ALA A 143 -10.89 3.29 -8.72
C ALA A 143 -11.32 4.14 -9.94
N ASN A 144 -10.55 4.14 -11.03
CA ASN A 144 -10.87 4.84 -12.29
C ASN A 144 -10.68 3.91 -13.51
N PRO A 145 -11.72 3.67 -14.32
CA PRO A 145 -11.67 2.71 -15.44
C PRO A 145 -11.14 3.27 -16.77
N ALA A 146 -11.00 4.60 -16.93
CA ALA A 146 -10.70 5.19 -18.24
C ALA A 146 -9.18 5.35 -18.48
N PHE A 147 -8.61 4.47 -19.30
CA PHE A 147 -7.24 4.58 -19.79
C PHE A 147 -7.13 5.51 -20.99
N LYS A 148 -6.12 6.39 -20.98
CA LYS A 148 -5.64 7.07 -22.19
C LYS A 148 -4.17 6.75 -22.35
N GLU A 149 -3.84 5.71 -23.13
CA GLU A 149 -2.44 5.34 -23.39
C GLU A 149 -1.70 6.55 -23.97
N SER A 150 -0.71 7.04 -23.23
CA SER A 150 0.11 8.19 -23.61
C SER A 150 1.57 7.77 -23.69
N ALA A 151 2.10 7.69 -24.92
CA ALA A 151 3.52 7.45 -25.15
C ALA A 151 4.40 8.49 -24.42
N ARG A 152 3.91 9.74 -24.37
CA ARG A 152 4.53 10.82 -23.61
C ARG A 152 4.57 10.54 -22.11
N ALA A 153 3.45 10.11 -21.51
CA ALA A 153 3.41 9.79 -20.08
C ALA A 153 4.35 8.64 -19.73
N LEU A 154 4.44 7.62 -20.61
CA LEU A 154 5.38 6.51 -20.44
C LEU A 154 6.84 6.98 -20.51
N TYR A 155 7.18 7.81 -21.51
CA TYR A 155 8.51 8.39 -21.65
C TYR A 155 8.89 9.26 -20.44
N GLU A 156 8.00 10.15 -20.00
CA GLU A 156 8.22 11.01 -18.85
C GLU A 156 8.42 10.19 -17.57
N PHE A 157 7.63 9.15 -17.37
CA PHE A 157 7.77 8.26 -16.22
C PHE A 157 9.10 7.48 -16.25
N ALA A 158 9.46 6.89 -17.39
CA ALA A 158 10.74 6.21 -17.56
C ALA A 158 11.93 7.14 -17.34
N SER A 159 11.84 8.39 -17.84
CA SER A 159 12.86 9.43 -17.63
C SER A 159 13.01 9.82 -16.16
N VAL A 160 11.92 9.84 -15.39
CA VAL A 160 11.98 10.06 -13.94
C VAL A 160 12.66 8.87 -13.26
N LEU A 161 12.23 7.64 -13.53
CA LEU A 161 12.83 6.44 -12.91
C LEU A 161 14.34 6.34 -13.20
N PHE A 162 14.75 6.63 -14.43
CA PHE A 162 16.16 6.65 -14.81
C PHE A 162 16.96 7.68 -14.00
N ARG A 163 16.44 8.91 -13.84
CA ARG A 163 17.09 9.95 -13.01
C ARG A 163 17.12 9.62 -11.52
N LEU A 164 16.17 8.82 -11.05
CA LEU A 164 16.14 8.30 -9.69
C LEU A 164 17.11 7.12 -9.49
N GLY A 165 17.86 6.70 -10.52
CA GLY A 165 18.84 5.63 -10.41
C GLY A 165 18.31 4.22 -10.70
N PHE A 166 17.05 4.09 -11.13
CA PHE A 166 16.49 2.81 -11.56
C PHE A 166 16.88 2.53 -13.02
N ASN A 167 17.36 1.31 -13.29
CA ASN A 167 17.92 0.95 -14.57
C ASN A 167 17.60 -0.50 -14.94
N THR A 168 16.53 -0.65 -15.72
CA THR A 168 16.09 -1.88 -16.40
C THR A 168 16.22 -1.71 -17.92
N ASP A 169 16.00 -2.78 -18.67
CA ASP A 169 15.98 -2.70 -20.14
C ASP A 169 14.71 -1.95 -20.60
N GLU A 170 13.58 -2.14 -19.93
CA GLU A 170 12.32 -1.45 -20.24
C GLU A 170 12.40 0.06 -20.03
N ILE A 171 13.10 0.53 -18.99
CA ILE A 171 13.36 1.96 -18.77
C ILE A 171 14.23 2.52 -19.90
N ARG A 172 15.26 1.77 -20.31
CA ARG A 172 16.16 2.19 -21.38
C ARG A 172 15.45 2.25 -22.73
N ASP A 173 14.62 1.27 -23.04
CA ASP A 173 13.82 1.23 -24.27
C ASP A 173 12.78 2.35 -24.31
N ALA A 174 12.10 2.61 -23.19
CA ALA A 174 11.08 3.65 -23.09
C ALA A 174 11.65 5.09 -23.12
N THR A 175 12.95 5.26 -22.87
CA THR A 175 13.65 6.56 -22.95
C THR A 175 14.35 6.79 -24.29
N GLN A 176 14.38 5.80 -25.19
CA GLN A 176 14.82 6.02 -26.56
C GLN A 176 13.80 6.89 -27.32
N PRO A 177 14.25 7.85 -28.15
CA PRO A 177 13.36 8.53 -29.07
C PRO A 177 12.73 7.50 -30.02
N SER A 178 11.40 7.53 -30.17
CA SER A 178 10.74 6.78 -31.24
C SER A 178 11.26 7.27 -32.60
N PRO A 179 11.53 6.38 -33.57
CA PRO A 179 11.93 6.79 -34.92
C PRO A 179 10.86 7.64 -35.61
#